data_AF-A0A1B7YKN0-F1
#
_entry.id   AF-A0A1B7YKN0-F1
#
_cell.length_a   1.000
_cell.length_b   1.000
_cell.length_c   1.000
_cell.angle_alpha   90.00
_cell.angle_beta   90.00
_cell.angle_gamma   90.00
#
_symmetry.space_group_name_H-M   'P 1'
#
loop_
_entity.id
_entity.type
_entity.pdbx_description
1 polymer ?
#
loop_
_entity_poly.entity_id
_entity_poly.type
_entity_poly.pdbx_seq_one_letter_code
_entity_poly.pdbx_strand_id
1 'polypeptide(L)'
;MSLHNNNNNNNNNNNNNNNNNNNNNNNNNNNNNNNNNNNNNNNNNNNNNNNNNNNNNNNNNNNNNNNNNNNNNNNNNNNNNNNNNNNNNNNNNNNNNNNKRTMSRSRAINLVFRAPEQAEGAGARVRRSIGSAKKRNFSPFLMFDHMSGSTGAGFPDHPHRGQETVSYILKGAVEHEDFAGNKGILRAGDLQFMTAGRGIMHSEQPLPDDDGTPGAGFQLWVDLPKHLKMCEPRYRDLHANEIPHARLDDGRVNIKVISGKAGGVDSVKDLAYTPVWYLDVEIKPGGSITQPLPQGWNAFAYVFEGSAVFGAKGSGGRSSADTFDAVIFEREGDVVDIEVPASAVGGARLVLIAGQVLDQPIAQHGPFVMTSREEVQQAVEDFYMHKNGFERAKDWRSESSKKKGMMY
;
A
#
# COMPACT_ATOMS: atom_id res chain seq x y z
N MET A 1 -8.42 -36.05 66.02
CA MET A 1 -7.92 -37.43 66.03
C MET A 1 -6.72 -37.52 65.09
N SER A 2 -5.61 -38.10 65.58
CA SER A 2 -4.29 -38.33 64.94
C SER A 2 -3.39 -37.08 64.76
N LEU A 3 -2.48 -36.74 65.70
CA LEU A 3 -1.15 -37.32 66.04
C LEU A 3 -0.05 -36.92 65.03
N HIS A 4 0.79 -35.92 65.40
CA HIS A 4 2.13 -36.03 66.02
C HIS A 4 3.26 -36.22 64.97
N ASN A 5 4.15 -35.24 64.73
CA ASN A 5 5.28 -34.75 65.53
C ASN A 5 6.60 -35.43 65.11
N ASN A 6 7.58 -34.67 64.57
CA ASN A 6 8.89 -34.47 65.22
C ASN A 6 9.91 -33.72 64.34
N ASN A 7 10.43 -32.65 64.95
CA ASN A 7 11.74 -32.03 64.71
C ASN A 7 12.88 -32.93 65.20
N ASN A 8 14.10 -32.74 64.65
CA ASN A 8 15.29 -32.38 65.44
C ASN A 8 16.56 -32.15 64.57
N ASN A 9 17.22 -31.00 64.82
CA ASN A 9 18.64 -30.77 65.21
C ASN A 9 19.78 -31.50 64.46
N ASN A 10 20.97 -30.94 64.20
CA ASN A 10 21.76 -29.90 64.86
C ASN A 10 23.04 -29.61 64.01
N ASN A 11 23.61 -28.39 64.14
CA ASN A 11 25.05 -27.98 64.17
C ASN A 11 26.06 -28.49 63.09
N ASN A 12 27.05 -27.76 62.57
CA ASN A 12 27.93 -26.73 63.15
C ASN A 12 28.84 -26.10 62.06
N ASN A 13 29.25 -24.84 62.30
CA ASN A 13 30.58 -24.22 62.06
C ASN A 13 31.14 -23.83 60.66
N ASN A 14 31.24 -22.49 60.51
CA ASN A 14 32.45 -21.65 60.33
C ASN A 14 33.10 -21.37 58.95
N ASN A 15 33.12 -20.05 58.67
CA ASN A 15 34.23 -19.18 58.19
C ASN A 15 34.85 -19.53 56.80
N ASN A 16 35.10 -18.60 55.87
CA ASN A 16 35.54 -17.22 55.98
C ASN A 16 35.65 -16.58 54.57
N ASN A 17 35.26 -15.31 54.45
CA ASN A 17 35.98 -14.18 53.83
C ASN A 17 36.81 -14.33 52.53
N ASN A 18 36.42 -13.58 51.48
CA ASN A 18 36.94 -12.22 51.14
C ASN A 18 36.51 -11.86 49.70
N ASN A 19 35.74 -10.78 49.48
CA ASN A 19 36.19 -9.40 49.22
C ASN A 19 37.13 -9.24 48.01
N ASN A 20 36.65 -8.60 46.93
CA ASN A 20 37.00 -7.19 46.71
C ASN A 20 36.17 -6.51 45.59
N ASN A 21 35.66 -5.34 45.97
CA ASN A 21 35.17 -4.25 45.12
C ASN A 21 36.30 -3.62 44.28
N ASN A 22 36.00 -2.99 43.15
CA ASN A 22 35.73 -1.53 43.04
C ASN A 22 35.91 -0.97 41.61
N ASN A 23 34.86 -0.26 41.16
CA ASN A 23 34.80 1.09 40.59
C ASN A 23 35.58 1.55 39.33
N ASN A 24 34.75 2.17 38.46
CA ASN A 24 34.87 3.44 37.73
C ASN A 24 35.91 3.61 36.61
N ASN A 25 35.43 3.96 35.40
CA ASN A 25 35.45 5.36 34.96
C ASN A 25 34.73 5.61 33.63
N ASN A 26 34.09 6.79 33.58
CA ASN A 26 33.62 7.50 32.39
C ASN A 26 34.75 7.77 31.38
N ASN A 27 34.41 7.83 30.09
CA ASN A 27 34.88 8.92 29.23
C ASN A 27 34.02 9.12 27.98
N ASN A 28 33.53 10.35 27.85
CA ASN A 28 33.08 10.99 26.62
C ASN A 28 34.22 11.00 25.59
N ASN A 29 33.87 10.89 24.30
CA ASN A 29 34.58 11.64 23.26
C ASN A 29 33.67 11.93 22.07
N ASN A 30 33.38 13.23 21.92
CA ASN A 30 32.97 13.88 20.69
C ASN A 30 34.06 13.68 19.62
N ASN A 31 33.66 13.49 18.36
CA ASN A 31 34.46 13.92 17.23
C ASN A 31 33.55 14.49 16.14
N ASN A 32 33.45 15.82 16.16
CA ASN A 32 33.19 16.64 14.98
C ASN A 32 34.37 16.48 14.01
N ASN A 33 34.09 16.30 12.73
CA ASN A 33 35.00 16.74 11.68
C ASN A 33 34.21 17.43 10.57
N ASN A 34 34.20 18.76 10.66
CA ASN A 34 34.03 19.67 9.55
C ASN A 34 35.20 19.46 8.58
N ASN A 35 34.92 19.33 7.29
CA ASN A 35 35.86 19.71 6.24
C ASN A 35 35.19 20.72 5.33
N ASN A 36 35.39 21.99 5.68
CA ASN A 36 35.39 23.10 4.72
C ASN A 36 36.67 22.97 3.88
N ASN A 37 36.52 22.96 2.56
CA ASN A 37 37.57 23.42 1.66
C ASN A 37 36.96 24.47 0.74
N ASN A 38 37.17 25.74 1.11
CA ASN A 38 37.21 26.85 0.18
C ASN A 38 38.52 26.74 -0.60
N ASN A 39 38.47 26.89 -1.92
CA ASN A 39 39.53 27.59 -2.62
C ASN A 39 38.96 28.46 -3.74
N ASN A 40 39.54 29.65 -3.79
CA ASN A 40 39.12 30.87 -4.44
C ASN A 40 39.48 30.95 -5.93
N ASN A 41 38.74 31.84 -6.61
CA ASN A 41 39.15 32.80 -7.65
C ASN A 41 39.67 32.28 -9.00
N ASN A 42 38.99 32.67 -10.10
CA ASN A 42 39.25 33.98 -10.71
C ASN A 42 38.26 34.36 -11.83
N ASN A 43 38.08 35.68 -11.93
CA ASN A 43 37.29 36.48 -12.88
C ASN A 43 37.56 36.21 -14.37
N ASN A 44 36.55 36.41 -15.22
CA ASN A 44 36.60 37.53 -16.18
C ASN A 44 35.24 37.86 -16.83
N ASN A 45 35.02 39.17 -16.92
CA ASN A 45 33.96 39.91 -17.61
C ASN A 45 33.92 39.65 -19.12
N ASN A 46 32.75 39.74 -19.78
CA ASN A 46 32.29 40.96 -20.47
C ASN A 46 31.12 40.71 -21.45
N ASN A 47 30.07 41.53 -21.27
CA ASN A 47 29.32 42.34 -22.25
C ASN A 47 28.55 41.76 -23.46
N ASN A 48 27.27 42.19 -23.48
CA ASN A 48 26.49 42.78 -24.59
C ASN A 48 26.13 41.85 -25.77
N ASN A 49 24.94 41.90 -26.38
CA ASN A 49 24.02 43.00 -26.64
C ASN A 49 22.63 42.46 -27.05
N ASN A 50 21.59 43.22 -26.72
CA ASN A 50 20.35 43.53 -27.47
C ASN A 50 19.93 42.65 -28.67
N ASN A 51 18.65 42.23 -28.70
CA ASN A 51 17.68 42.94 -29.55
C ASN A 51 16.21 42.60 -29.22
N ASN A 52 15.43 43.67 -29.12
CA ASN A 52 13.97 43.74 -29.16
C ASN A 52 13.41 43.19 -30.49
N ASN A 53 12.21 42.62 -30.46
CA ASN A 53 11.11 43.19 -31.25
C ASN A 53 9.72 42.74 -30.77
N ASN A 54 8.88 43.74 -30.55
CA ASN A 54 7.43 43.70 -30.36
C ASN A 54 6.71 43.26 -31.65
N ASN A 55 5.56 42.59 -31.52
CA ASN A 55 4.25 43.19 -31.86
C ASN A 55 3.07 42.21 -31.68
N ASN A 56 2.22 42.57 -30.70
CA ASN A 56 0.78 42.86 -30.79
C ASN A 56 -0.19 42.05 -31.68
N ASN A 57 -1.29 41.69 -31.00
CA ASN A 57 -2.72 41.72 -31.41
C ASN A 57 -3.16 40.67 -32.45
N ASN A 58 -4.35 40.04 -32.38
CA ASN A 58 -5.65 40.47 -31.86
C ASN A 58 -6.56 39.24 -31.63
N ASN A 59 -7.57 39.45 -30.79
CA ASN A 59 -8.74 38.60 -30.53
C ASN A 59 -9.45 38.08 -31.79
N ASN A 60 -10.07 36.89 -31.69
CA ASN A 60 -11.48 36.76 -32.04
C ASN A 60 -12.17 35.52 -31.45
N ASN A 61 -13.40 35.75 -31.02
CA ASN A 61 -14.39 34.84 -30.45
C ASN A 61 -14.70 33.62 -31.34
N ASN A 62 -15.14 32.53 -30.71
CA ASN A 62 -16.17 31.65 -31.28
C ASN A 62 -17.00 30.98 -30.17
N ASN A 63 -18.27 31.39 -30.08
CA ASN A 63 -19.38 30.60 -29.58
C ASN A 63 -19.95 29.79 -30.76
N ASN A 64 -20.23 28.48 -30.59
CA ASN A 64 -21.54 27.92 -30.96
C ASN A 64 -21.72 26.44 -30.57
N ASN A 65 -22.99 26.17 -30.24
CA ASN A 65 -23.63 24.95 -29.76
C ASN A 65 -23.83 23.84 -30.82
N ASN A 66 -24.05 22.62 -30.29
CA ASN A 66 -24.99 21.56 -30.70
C ASN A 66 -25.04 21.08 -32.16
N ASN A 67 -24.92 19.75 -32.38
CA ASN A 67 -26.11 18.88 -32.46
C ASN A 67 -25.79 17.40 -32.76
N ASN A 68 -26.64 16.56 -32.18
CA ASN A 68 -26.92 15.16 -32.50
C ASN A 68 -27.21 14.92 -33.99
N ASN A 69 -26.91 13.69 -34.46
CA ASN A 69 -27.75 13.04 -35.47
C ASN A 69 -27.72 11.51 -35.33
N ASN A 70 -28.91 10.96 -35.04
CA ASN A 70 -29.31 9.59 -35.33
C ASN A 70 -29.52 9.44 -36.85
N ASN A 71 -29.25 8.25 -37.41
CA ASN A 71 -30.26 7.55 -38.21
C ASN A 71 -29.87 6.10 -38.58
N ASN A 72 -30.81 5.22 -38.23
CA ASN A 72 -31.18 3.92 -38.78
C ASN A 72 -31.01 3.77 -40.32
N ASN A 73 -30.71 2.58 -40.83
CA ASN A 73 -31.71 1.57 -41.24
C ASN A 73 -31.16 0.40 -42.09
N ASN A 74 -31.63 -0.80 -41.75
CA ASN A 74 -32.16 -1.89 -42.58
C ASN A 74 -31.33 -2.77 -43.54
N ASN A 75 -31.40 -4.07 -43.21
CA ASN A 75 -31.84 -5.24 -44.01
C ASN A 75 -31.21 -5.53 -45.38
N ASN A 76 -30.69 -6.76 -45.53
CA ASN A 76 -31.44 -7.81 -46.23
C ASN A 76 -30.82 -9.21 -46.11
N ASN A 77 -31.73 -10.19 -45.96
CA ASN A 77 -31.53 -11.62 -46.10
C ASN A 77 -31.05 -12.02 -47.51
N ASN A 78 -30.31 -13.12 -47.62
CA ASN A 78 -30.71 -14.20 -48.54
C ASN A 78 -30.01 -15.53 -48.24
N ASN A 79 -30.83 -16.57 -48.14
CA ASN A 79 -30.48 -17.98 -48.16
C ASN A 79 -29.84 -18.37 -49.50
N ASN A 80 -28.93 -19.34 -49.49
CA ASN A 80 -28.99 -20.47 -50.43
C ASN A 80 -28.16 -21.66 -49.95
N ASN A 81 -28.85 -22.80 -49.79
CA ASN A 81 -28.27 -24.14 -49.71
C ASN A 81 -27.60 -24.50 -51.04
N ASN A 82 -26.47 -25.20 -50.99
CA ASN A 82 -26.17 -26.27 -51.93
C ASN A 82 -25.15 -27.25 -51.33
N ASN A 83 -25.61 -28.50 -51.19
CA ASN A 83 -24.78 -29.67 -50.97
C ASN A 83 -23.92 -29.95 -52.22
N ASN A 84 -22.66 -30.31 -52.03
CA ASN A 84 -21.98 -31.27 -52.89
C ASN A 84 -20.82 -31.95 -52.14
N ASN A 85 -20.90 -33.28 -52.06
CA ASN A 85 -19.83 -34.19 -51.69
C ASN A 85 -18.77 -34.25 -52.82
N ASN A 86 -17.48 -34.18 -52.49
CA ASN A 86 -16.56 -35.32 -52.63
C ASN A 86 -15.07 -34.92 -52.51
N ASN A 87 -14.35 -35.83 -51.84
CA ASN A 87 -12.95 -36.23 -52.01
C ASN A 87 -11.81 -35.31 -51.52
N ASN A 88 -11.30 -35.72 -50.35
CA ASN A 88 -9.92 -36.09 -50.07
C ASN A 88 -8.83 -35.45 -50.94
N ASN A 89 -8.09 -34.53 -50.33
CA ASN A 89 -6.65 -34.46 -50.51
C ASN A 89 -5.97 -34.26 -49.15
N ASN A 90 -5.18 -35.27 -48.78
CA ASN A 90 -4.23 -35.23 -47.69
C ASN A 90 -3.26 -34.07 -47.90
N ASN A 91 -3.16 -33.18 -46.91
CA ASN A 91 -1.93 -32.45 -46.65
C ASN A 91 -1.72 -32.39 -45.13
N ASN A 92 -0.88 -33.30 -44.66
CA ASN A 92 -0.27 -33.28 -43.34
C ASN A 92 0.61 -32.03 -43.21
N ASN A 93 0.07 -30.96 -42.63
CA ASN A 93 0.89 -29.94 -41.99
C ASN A 93 0.85 -30.16 -40.48
N ASN A 94 1.83 -30.95 -40.01
CA ASN A 94 2.21 -31.02 -38.61
C ASN A 94 2.77 -29.65 -38.18
N ASN A 95 1.89 -28.71 -37.86
CA ASN A 95 2.25 -27.57 -37.02
C ASN A 95 2.34 -28.07 -35.58
N ASN A 96 3.51 -28.63 -35.24
CA ASN A 96 3.96 -28.73 -33.86
C ASN A 96 4.19 -27.32 -33.32
N ASN A 97 3.10 -26.63 -32.99
CA ASN A 97 3.15 -25.54 -32.02
C ASN A 97 3.49 -26.18 -30.68
N ASN A 98 4.79 -26.26 -30.41
CA ASN A 98 5.34 -26.43 -29.08
C ASN A 98 4.90 -25.23 -28.23
N ASN A 99 3.64 -25.25 -27.77
CA ASN A 99 3.22 -24.56 -26.57
C ASN A 99 3.97 -25.26 -25.43
N LYS A 100 5.22 -24.86 -25.24
CA LYS A 100 5.99 -25.15 -24.04
C LYS A 100 5.18 -24.50 -22.92
N ARG A 101 4.30 -25.27 -22.27
CA ARG A 101 3.69 -24.90 -21.00
C ARG A 101 4.87 -24.65 -20.07
N THR A 102 5.31 -23.41 -19.97
CA THR A 102 6.17 -22.98 -18.88
C THR A 102 5.37 -23.29 -17.62
N MET A 103 5.81 -24.33 -16.90
CA MET A 103 5.25 -24.64 -15.59
C MET A 103 5.37 -23.36 -14.76
N SER A 104 4.26 -22.92 -14.17
CA SER A 104 4.26 -21.76 -13.30
C SER A 104 5.22 -21.99 -12.14
N ARG A 105 6.09 -21.01 -11.89
CA ARG A 105 7.11 -21.03 -10.84
C ARG A 105 6.66 -20.21 -9.65
N SER A 106 6.41 -20.89 -8.53
CA SER A 106 6.11 -20.26 -7.25
C SER A 106 7.20 -19.28 -6.82
N ARG A 107 6.80 -18.11 -6.33
CA ARG A 107 7.69 -17.13 -5.71
C ARG A 107 8.17 -17.65 -4.36
N ALA A 108 9.48 -17.58 -4.13
CA ALA A 108 10.05 -17.90 -2.84
C ALA A 108 9.66 -16.86 -1.78
N ILE A 109 9.57 -17.28 -0.53
CA ILE A 109 9.33 -16.38 0.60
C ILE A 109 10.69 -15.76 1.00
N ASN A 110 10.77 -14.43 0.98
CA ASN A 110 11.94 -13.67 1.42
C ASN A 110 11.97 -13.52 2.95
N LEU A 111 10.80 -13.17 3.53
CA LEU A 111 10.70 -12.84 4.95
C LEU A 111 9.26 -13.03 5.44
N VAL A 112 9.10 -13.63 6.61
CA VAL A 112 7.83 -13.60 7.37
C VAL A 112 8.09 -12.88 8.70
N PHE A 113 7.24 -11.92 9.05
CA PHE A 113 7.37 -11.23 10.33
C PHE A 113 6.06 -10.64 10.84
N ARG A 114 5.91 -10.67 12.17
CA ARG A 114 4.86 -9.94 12.89
C ARG A 114 5.04 -8.44 12.75
N ALA A 115 4.02 -7.75 12.26
CA ALA A 115 3.99 -6.30 12.19
C ALA A 115 3.96 -5.70 13.62
N PRO A 116 5.00 -4.94 14.02
CA PRO A 116 5.01 -4.26 15.32
C PRO A 116 3.87 -3.25 15.41
N GLU A 117 3.34 -3.09 16.62
CA GLU A 117 2.31 -2.10 16.90
C GLU A 117 2.92 -0.82 17.44
N GLN A 118 2.43 0.33 16.98
CA GLN A 118 2.91 1.65 17.36
C GLN A 118 1.76 2.66 17.45
N ALA A 119 2.00 3.77 18.16
CA ALA A 119 1.08 4.90 18.19
C ALA A 119 1.31 5.78 16.95
N GLU A 120 0.24 6.32 16.40
CA GLU A 120 0.25 7.29 15.30
C GLU A 120 -0.89 8.31 15.50
N GLY A 121 -0.80 9.43 14.79
CA GLY A 121 -1.83 10.48 14.83
C GLY A 121 -2.14 10.96 16.25
N ALA A 122 -3.43 11.10 16.55
CA ALA A 122 -3.93 11.45 17.87
C ALA A 122 -4.63 10.25 18.51
N GLY A 123 -3.87 9.44 19.26
CA GLY A 123 -4.41 8.30 20.02
C GLY A 123 -4.72 7.04 19.18
N ALA A 124 -4.36 7.02 17.89
CA ALA A 124 -4.54 5.85 17.05
C ALA A 124 -3.42 4.83 17.26
N ARG A 125 -3.75 3.55 17.06
CA ARG A 125 -2.82 2.42 17.11
C ARG A 125 -2.78 1.77 15.75
N VAL A 126 -1.57 1.51 15.24
CA VAL A 126 -1.37 0.84 13.96
C VAL A 126 -0.36 -0.28 14.09
N ARG A 127 -0.53 -1.33 13.29
CA ARG A 127 0.49 -2.35 13.07
C ARG A 127 1.17 -2.10 11.73
N ARG A 128 2.43 -1.66 11.77
CA ARG A 128 3.19 -1.27 10.57
C ARG A 128 4.04 -2.42 10.06
N SER A 129 3.78 -2.85 8.83
CA SER A 129 4.58 -3.89 8.16
C SER A 129 5.63 -3.26 7.23
N ILE A 130 5.24 -2.88 6.01
CA ILE A 130 6.07 -2.09 5.11
C ILE A 130 6.31 -0.70 5.73
N GLY A 131 7.54 -0.20 5.61
CA GLY A 131 7.98 1.04 6.26
C GLY A 131 8.53 0.83 7.69
N SER A 132 8.37 -0.37 8.27
CA SER A 132 9.00 -0.74 9.53
C SER A 132 10.52 -0.97 9.36
N ALA A 133 11.25 -1.07 10.47
CA ALA A 133 12.67 -1.41 10.46
C ALA A 133 12.98 -2.76 9.77
N LYS A 134 12.02 -3.69 9.77
CA LYS A 134 12.16 -5.01 9.12
C LYS A 134 12.02 -4.94 7.60
N LYS A 135 11.27 -3.96 7.07
CA LYS A 135 11.07 -3.79 5.63
C LYS A 135 10.83 -2.32 5.25
N ARG A 136 11.88 -1.51 5.37
CA ARG A 136 11.80 -0.06 5.14
C ARG A 136 11.70 0.34 3.66
N ASN A 137 12.44 -0.35 2.79
CA ASN A 137 12.50 -0.06 1.36
C ASN A 137 11.84 -1.19 0.59
N PHE A 138 10.67 -0.93 -0.02
CA PHE A 138 9.95 -1.94 -0.78
C PHE A 138 9.12 -1.38 -1.94
N SER A 139 9.79 -0.66 -2.85
CA SER A 139 9.18 -0.02 -4.03
C SER A 139 8.16 -0.93 -4.76
N PRO A 140 6.98 -0.42 -5.12
CA PRO A 140 6.53 0.97 -4.96
C PRO A 140 5.93 1.26 -3.58
N PHE A 141 5.95 0.32 -2.65
CA PHE A 141 5.30 0.46 -1.35
C PHE A 141 6.19 1.19 -0.34
N LEU A 142 5.63 2.23 0.25
CA LEU A 142 6.30 3.10 1.22
C LEU A 142 5.90 2.74 2.65
N MET A 143 4.63 2.36 2.84
CA MET A 143 4.05 2.04 4.14
C MET A 143 2.85 1.12 3.97
N PHE A 144 2.66 0.18 4.90
CA PHE A 144 1.41 -0.56 5.04
C PHE A 144 1.06 -0.74 6.51
N ASP A 145 -0.03 -0.08 6.92
CA ASP A 145 -0.53 -0.06 8.28
C ASP A 145 -1.87 -0.79 8.36
N HIS A 146 -2.00 -1.69 9.33
CA HIS A 146 -3.29 -2.18 9.82
C HIS A 146 -3.69 -1.33 11.02
N MET A 147 -4.73 -0.52 10.84
CA MET A 147 -5.21 0.44 11.81
C MET A 147 -6.40 -0.12 12.58
N SER A 148 -6.44 0.17 13.87
CA SER A 148 -7.63 -0.01 14.72
C SER A 148 -7.80 1.24 15.57
N GLY A 149 -8.98 1.86 15.52
CA GLY A 149 -9.24 3.12 16.21
C GLY A 149 -10.63 3.15 16.84
N SER A 150 -10.68 3.48 18.14
CA SER A 150 -11.93 3.82 18.83
C SER A 150 -12.31 5.28 18.59
N THR A 151 -13.56 5.64 18.89
CA THR A 151 -14.04 7.02 18.85
C THR A 151 -13.11 7.98 19.57
N GLY A 152 -12.78 9.10 18.92
CA GLY A 152 -11.89 10.13 19.48
C GLY A 152 -10.40 9.94 19.15
N ALA A 153 -9.98 8.74 18.76
CA ALA A 153 -8.69 8.52 18.11
C ALA A 153 -8.79 8.83 16.60
N GLY A 154 -7.66 9.12 15.94
CA GLY A 154 -7.63 9.28 14.48
C GLY A 154 -6.41 10.04 13.97
N PHE A 155 -6.51 10.53 12.75
CA PHE A 155 -5.46 11.23 12.04
C PHE A 155 -5.94 12.66 11.77
N PRO A 156 -5.63 13.62 12.67
CA PRO A 156 -6.02 15.02 12.49
C PRO A 156 -5.31 15.63 11.27
N ASP A 157 -5.53 16.92 11.02
CA ASP A 157 -5.03 17.63 9.84
C ASP A 157 -3.53 17.37 9.63
N HIS A 158 -3.18 16.71 8.52
CA HIS A 158 -1.81 16.37 8.17
C HIS A 158 -1.59 16.40 6.66
N PRO A 159 -0.37 16.76 6.19
CA PRO A 159 -0.10 16.86 4.76
C PRO A 159 0.38 15.52 4.15
N HIS A 160 0.39 15.45 2.82
CA HIS A 160 1.13 14.47 2.00
C HIS A 160 1.64 15.11 0.71
N ARG A 161 2.77 14.62 0.17
CA ARG A 161 3.26 14.97 -1.18
C ARG A 161 3.98 13.80 -1.84
N GLY A 162 3.77 13.63 -3.14
CA GLY A 162 4.56 12.75 -4.01
C GLY A 162 4.24 11.26 -3.92
N GLN A 163 3.09 10.90 -3.35
CA GLN A 163 2.62 9.53 -3.17
C GLN A 163 1.11 9.41 -3.40
N GLU A 164 0.64 8.17 -3.52
CA GLU A 164 -0.77 7.81 -3.41
C GLU A 164 -1.01 7.13 -2.06
N THR A 165 -2.14 7.42 -1.43
CA THR A 165 -2.61 6.67 -0.26
C THR A 165 -3.85 5.86 -0.66
N VAL A 166 -3.92 4.61 -0.19
CA VAL A 166 -5.05 3.72 -0.40
C VAL A 166 -5.59 3.32 0.96
N SER A 167 -6.78 3.81 1.30
CA SER A 167 -7.50 3.47 2.52
C SER A 167 -8.49 2.35 2.18
N TYR A 168 -8.49 1.23 2.93
CA TYR A 168 -9.47 0.15 2.80
C TYR A 168 -10.13 -0.14 4.14
N ILE A 169 -11.44 0.09 4.26
CA ILE A 169 -12.15 -0.03 5.54
C ILE A 169 -12.63 -1.47 5.75
N LEU A 170 -12.26 -2.07 6.88
CA LEU A 170 -12.66 -3.43 7.24
C LEU A 170 -13.90 -3.45 8.14
N LYS A 171 -13.97 -2.51 9.09
CA LYS A 171 -15.03 -2.39 10.11
C LYS A 171 -15.26 -0.92 10.45
N GLY A 172 -16.47 -0.58 10.89
CA GLY A 172 -16.84 0.81 11.14
C GLY A 172 -16.85 1.65 9.87
N ALA A 173 -16.51 2.92 10.05
CA ALA A 173 -16.36 3.88 8.97
C ALA A 173 -15.20 4.84 9.23
N VAL A 174 -14.81 5.60 8.22
CA VAL A 174 -13.84 6.69 8.34
C VAL A 174 -14.43 7.93 7.69
N GLU A 175 -14.57 9.00 8.47
CA GLU A 175 -14.82 10.35 7.94
C GLU A 175 -13.50 10.93 7.44
N HIS A 176 -13.50 11.50 6.24
CA HIS A 176 -12.35 12.21 5.70
C HIS A 176 -12.74 13.61 5.22
N GLU A 177 -11.82 14.56 5.33
CA GLU A 177 -11.99 15.94 4.87
C GLU A 177 -10.64 16.52 4.44
N ASP A 178 -10.60 17.25 3.33
CA ASP A 178 -9.39 17.90 2.83
C ASP A 178 -9.53 19.42 2.64
N PHE A 179 -8.39 20.07 2.43
CA PHE A 179 -8.30 21.52 2.19
C PHE A 179 -8.78 22.00 0.81
N ALA A 180 -9.14 21.08 -0.10
CA ALA A 180 -9.72 21.36 -1.40
C ALA A 180 -11.26 21.40 -1.32
N GLY A 181 -11.82 20.98 -0.20
CA GLY A 181 -13.25 20.95 0.09
C GLY A 181 -13.87 19.56 -0.11
N ASN A 182 -13.09 18.53 -0.44
CA ASN A 182 -13.59 17.17 -0.53
C ASN A 182 -13.79 16.61 0.88
N LYS A 183 -14.92 15.93 1.08
CA LYS A 183 -15.23 15.22 2.32
C LYS A 183 -16.20 14.09 2.07
N GLY A 184 -16.13 13.07 2.90
CA GLY A 184 -16.95 11.87 2.74
C GLY A 184 -16.83 10.93 3.92
N ILE A 185 -17.60 9.84 3.86
CA ILE A 185 -17.56 8.75 4.82
C ILE A 185 -17.36 7.46 4.05
N LEU A 186 -16.22 6.82 4.26
CA LEU A 186 -15.92 5.47 3.77
C LEU A 186 -16.46 4.46 4.78
N ARG A 187 -17.23 3.47 4.32
CA ARG A 187 -17.78 2.41 5.19
C ARG A 187 -17.06 1.11 4.98
N ALA A 188 -17.29 0.14 5.87
CA ALA A 188 -16.76 -1.20 5.73
C ALA A 188 -16.94 -1.77 4.30
N GLY A 189 -15.83 -2.16 3.69
CA GLY A 189 -15.75 -2.63 2.31
C GLY A 189 -15.36 -1.57 1.29
N ASP A 190 -15.51 -0.27 1.60
CA ASP A 190 -15.15 0.82 0.70
C ASP A 190 -13.65 1.07 0.69
N LEU A 191 -13.17 1.61 -0.42
CA LEU A 191 -11.81 2.08 -0.59
C LEU A 191 -11.76 3.51 -1.09
N GLN A 192 -10.68 4.20 -0.75
CA GLN A 192 -10.31 5.48 -1.32
C GLN A 192 -8.86 5.42 -1.81
N PHE A 193 -8.68 5.76 -3.09
CA PHE A 193 -7.38 5.99 -3.69
C PHE A 193 -7.18 7.50 -3.81
N MET A 194 -6.34 8.06 -2.93
CA MET A 194 -5.98 9.48 -2.96
C MET A 194 -4.59 9.64 -3.59
N THR A 195 -4.51 10.30 -4.74
CA THR A 195 -3.24 10.79 -5.27
C THR A 195 -2.93 12.12 -4.59
N ALA A 196 -1.87 12.19 -3.78
CA ALA A 196 -1.47 13.45 -3.13
C ALA A 196 -0.76 14.41 -4.09
N GLY A 197 0.01 13.89 -5.05
CA GLY A 197 0.69 14.69 -6.08
C GLY A 197 1.49 15.84 -5.46
N ARG A 198 1.31 17.06 -5.99
CA ARG A 198 1.97 18.30 -5.53
C ARG A 198 1.61 18.73 -4.10
N GLY A 199 0.61 18.15 -3.45
CA GLY A 199 0.31 18.44 -2.06
C GLY A 199 -1.17 18.33 -1.74
N ILE A 200 -1.47 17.66 -0.63
CA ILE A 200 -2.79 17.66 -0.02
C ILE A 200 -2.64 17.77 1.50
N MET A 201 -3.56 18.45 2.17
CA MET A 201 -3.73 18.38 3.62
C MET A 201 -5.14 17.89 3.93
N HIS A 202 -5.24 16.87 4.76
CA HIS A 202 -6.51 16.21 5.06
C HIS A 202 -6.55 15.64 6.48
N SER A 203 -7.74 15.23 6.92
CA SER A 203 -7.95 14.46 8.14
C SER A 203 -8.69 13.15 7.82
N GLU A 204 -8.45 12.13 8.63
CA GLU A 204 -9.11 10.83 8.58
C GLU A 204 -9.49 10.42 10.01
N GLN A 205 -10.79 10.37 10.30
CA GLN A 205 -11.32 10.09 11.63
C GLN A 205 -12.13 8.79 11.62
N PRO A 206 -11.65 7.74 12.30
CA PRO A 206 -12.45 6.53 12.55
C PRO A 206 -13.76 6.88 13.25
N LEU A 207 -14.83 6.33 12.70
CA LEU A 207 -16.16 6.29 13.30
C LEU A 207 -16.41 4.83 13.72
N PRO A 208 -16.76 4.57 14.99
CA PRO A 208 -17.11 3.21 15.42
C PRO A 208 -18.38 2.74 14.70
N ASP A 209 -18.63 1.43 14.72
CA ASP A 209 -19.94 0.88 14.40
C ASP A 209 -20.98 1.28 15.47
N ASP A 210 -22.26 1.10 15.14
CA ASP A 210 -23.40 1.42 16.02
C ASP A 210 -23.33 0.69 17.39
N ASP A 211 -22.67 -0.47 17.44
CA ASP A 211 -22.45 -1.26 18.67
C ASP A 211 -21.22 -0.83 19.48
N GLY A 212 -20.51 0.22 19.03
CA GLY A 212 -19.30 0.74 19.66
C GLY A 212 -18.01 0.01 19.27
N THR A 213 -18.08 -0.97 18.36
CA THR A 213 -16.88 -1.65 17.85
C THR A 213 -15.93 -0.64 17.19
N PRO A 214 -14.64 -0.61 17.58
CA PRO A 214 -13.66 0.26 16.95
C PRO A 214 -13.56 0.05 15.44
N GLY A 215 -13.43 1.14 14.70
CA GLY A 215 -13.16 1.09 13.27
C GLY A 215 -11.81 0.41 13.00
N ALA A 216 -11.75 -0.35 11.92
CA ALA A 216 -10.52 -1.02 11.48
C ALA A 216 -10.36 -0.89 9.98
N GLY A 217 -9.11 -0.79 9.52
CA GLY A 217 -8.81 -0.61 8.11
C GLY A 217 -7.34 -0.75 7.80
N PHE A 218 -7.02 -0.67 6.52
CA PHE A 218 -5.65 -0.62 6.02
C PHE A 218 -5.34 0.73 5.42
N GLN A 219 -4.11 1.20 5.65
CA GLN A 219 -3.51 2.31 4.91
C GLN A 219 -2.31 1.78 4.14
N LEU A 220 -2.36 1.85 2.82
CA LEU A 220 -1.21 1.59 1.94
C LEU A 220 -0.71 2.91 1.36
N TRP A 221 0.59 3.18 1.43
CA TRP A 221 1.22 4.26 0.68
C TRP A 221 2.00 3.68 -0.50
N VAL A 222 1.73 4.23 -1.68
CA VAL A 222 2.35 3.84 -2.94
C VAL A 222 3.09 5.04 -3.51
N ASP A 223 4.36 4.86 -3.84
CA ASP A 223 5.19 5.89 -4.45
C ASP A 223 4.66 6.25 -5.83
N LEU A 224 4.68 7.55 -6.16
CA LEU A 224 4.38 8.02 -7.52
C LEU A 224 5.64 7.99 -8.39
N PRO A 225 5.53 7.68 -9.70
CA PRO A 225 6.62 7.88 -10.64
C PRO A 225 7.10 9.33 -10.58
N LYS A 226 8.41 9.54 -10.72
CA LYS A 226 9.03 10.88 -10.60
C LYS A 226 8.28 11.98 -11.36
N HIS A 227 7.85 11.69 -12.59
CA HIS A 227 7.14 12.65 -13.45
C HIS A 227 5.70 12.97 -13.01
N LEU A 228 5.12 12.22 -12.07
CA LEU A 228 3.78 12.42 -11.51
C LEU A 228 3.81 12.94 -10.06
N LYS A 229 4.97 13.04 -9.42
CA LYS A 229 5.06 13.51 -8.02
C LYS A 229 4.53 14.93 -7.79
N MET A 230 4.42 15.73 -8.86
CA MET A 230 3.89 17.10 -8.81
C MET A 230 2.58 17.25 -9.60
N CYS A 231 1.88 16.16 -9.92
CA CYS A 231 0.55 16.25 -10.54
C CYS A 231 -0.46 16.89 -9.57
N GLU A 232 -1.60 17.35 -10.08
CA GLU A 232 -2.70 17.78 -9.22
C GLU A 232 -3.22 16.62 -8.36
N PRO A 233 -3.62 16.87 -7.10
CA PRO A 233 -4.24 15.84 -6.27
C PRO A 233 -5.55 15.36 -6.87
N ARG A 234 -5.89 14.09 -6.64
CA ARG A 234 -7.19 13.52 -7.05
C ARG A 234 -7.64 12.40 -6.13
N TYR A 235 -8.95 12.13 -6.14
CA TYR A 235 -9.56 11.00 -5.45
C TYR A 235 -10.20 10.03 -6.43
N ARG A 236 -10.14 8.76 -6.09
CA ARG A 236 -11.01 7.72 -6.65
C ARG A 236 -11.52 6.83 -5.53
N ASP A 237 -12.77 7.06 -5.16
CA ASP A 237 -13.49 6.15 -4.26
C ASP A 237 -13.96 4.92 -5.04
N LEU A 238 -13.93 3.76 -4.38
CA LEU A 238 -14.44 2.49 -4.88
C LEU A 238 -15.33 1.88 -3.80
N HIS A 239 -16.64 1.85 -4.05
CA HIS A 239 -17.60 1.32 -3.10
C HIS A 239 -17.55 -0.21 -3.06
N ALA A 240 -17.85 -0.78 -1.90
CA ALA A 240 -17.81 -2.22 -1.67
C ALA A 240 -18.62 -3.03 -2.70
N ASN A 241 -19.76 -2.49 -3.16
CA ASN A 241 -20.66 -3.12 -4.12
C ASN A 241 -20.15 -3.06 -5.58
N GLU A 242 -19.16 -2.23 -5.87
CA GLU A 242 -18.52 -2.15 -7.20
C GLU A 242 -17.40 -3.19 -7.37
N ILE A 243 -16.94 -3.81 -6.27
CA ILE A 243 -15.77 -4.69 -6.28
C ILE A 243 -16.17 -6.07 -6.82
N PRO A 244 -15.56 -6.55 -7.92
CA PRO A 244 -15.80 -7.89 -8.44
C PRO A 244 -15.27 -8.98 -7.50
N HIS A 245 -15.96 -10.12 -7.47
CA HIS A 245 -15.58 -11.28 -6.66
C HIS A 245 -15.21 -12.49 -7.52
N ALA A 246 -14.06 -13.10 -7.23
CA ALA A 246 -13.71 -14.43 -7.75
C ALA A 246 -13.97 -15.50 -6.68
N ARG A 247 -14.61 -16.60 -7.10
CA ARG A 247 -14.85 -17.77 -6.24
C ARG A 247 -14.14 -18.97 -6.86
N LEU A 248 -13.22 -19.55 -6.10
CA LEU A 248 -12.34 -20.63 -6.54
C LEU A 248 -12.43 -21.82 -5.59
N ASP A 249 -11.88 -22.95 -6.03
CA ASP A 249 -11.72 -24.16 -5.23
C ASP A 249 -13.04 -24.60 -4.57
N ASP A 250 -14.08 -24.74 -5.41
CA ASP A 250 -15.44 -25.10 -5.02
C ASP A 250 -16.05 -24.19 -3.93
N GLY A 251 -15.67 -22.90 -3.94
CA GLY A 251 -16.18 -21.89 -3.01
C GLY A 251 -15.45 -21.86 -1.65
N ARG A 252 -14.32 -22.57 -1.54
CA ARG A 252 -13.42 -22.48 -0.38
C ARG A 252 -12.53 -21.25 -0.41
N VAL A 253 -12.33 -20.67 -1.59
CA VAL A 253 -11.57 -19.42 -1.76
C VAL A 253 -12.46 -18.35 -2.35
N ASN A 254 -12.56 -17.21 -1.66
CA ASN A 254 -13.31 -16.03 -2.11
C ASN A 254 -12.34 -14.84 -2.15
N ILE A 255 -12.33 -14.11 -3.27
CA ILE A 255 -11.38 -13.01 -3.50
C ILE A 255 -12.15 -11.78 -3.93
N LYS A 256 -12.01 -10.68 -3.20
CA LYS A 256 -12.37 -9.35 -3.68
C LYS A 256 -11.24 -8.83 -4.57
N VAL A 257 -11.53 -8.61 -5.85
CA VAL A 257 -10.55 -8.16 -6.84
C VAL A 257 -10.56 -6.62 -6.87
N ILE A 258 -9.97 -6.00 -5.84
CA ILE A 258 -9.93 -4.53 -5.69
C ILE A 258 -9.19 -3.89 -6.86
N SER A 259 -7.98 -4.39 -7.16
CA SER A 259 -7.21 -3.99 -8.34
C SER A 259 -6.44 -5.19 -8.89
N GLY A 260 -6.44 -5.38 -10.21
CA GLY A 260 -5.76 -6.47 -10.89
C GLY A 260 -6.69 -7.58 -11.34
N LYS A 261 -6.25 -8.84 -11.22
CA LYS A 261 -7.00 -10.00 -11.70
C LYS A 261 -6.83 -11.22 -10.80
N ALA A 262 -7.90 -11.95 -10.56
CA ALA A 262 -7.87 -13.24 -9.86
C ALA A 262 -8.95 -14.18 -10.42
N GLY A 263 -8.63 -15.47 -10.60
CA GLY A 263 -9.64 -16.45 -10.98
C GLY A 263 -10.38 -16.18 -12.29
N GLY A 264 -9.75 -15.47 -13.23
CA GLY A 264 -10.39 -15.05 -14.49
C GLY A 264 -11.23 -13.77 -14.39
N VAL A 265 -11.40 -13.20 -13.18
CA VAL A 265 -12.13 -11.95 -12.93
C VAL A 265 -11.15 -10.78 -12.85
N ASP A 266 -11.43 -9.72 -13.62
CA ASP A 266 -10.66 -8.47 -13.62
C ASP A 266 -11.33 -7.41 -12.72
N SER A 267 -10.54 -6.51 -12.13
CA SER A 267 -11.02 -5.40 -11.33
C SER A 267 -11.65 -4.28 -12.18
N VAL A 268 -12.24 -3.29 -11.50
CA VAL A 268 -12.44 -1.96 -12.07
C VAL A 268 -11.08 -1.35 -12.45
N LYS A 269 -11.03 -0.58 -13.54
CA LYS A 269 -9.80 0.03 -14.07
C LYS A 269 -9.56 1.44 -13.55
N ASP A 270 -8.34 1.94 -13.76
CA ASP A 270 -7.93 3.34 -13.59
C ASP A 270 -8.07 3.89 -12.15
N LEU A 271 -7.78 3.06 -11.15
CA LEU A 271 -7.85 3.41 -9.73
C LEU A 271 -6.64 4.23 -9.25
N ALA A 272 -5.43 3.87 -9.67
CA ALA A 272 -4.16 4.44 -9.23
C ALA A 272 -3.26 4.77 -10.42
N TYR A 273 -2.33 5.72 -10.26
CA TYR A 273 -1.33 6.00 -11.29
C TYR A 273 -0.21 4.97 -11.29
N THR A 274 0.25 4.55 -10.11
CA THR A 274 1.24 3.48 -10.00
C THR A 274 0.53 2.13 -10.13
N PRO A 275 0.91 1.27 -11.09
CA PRO A 275 0.26 -0.03 -11.23
C PRO A 275 0.43 -0.90 -9.98
N VAL A 276 -0.69 -1.20 -9.32
CA VAL A 276 -0.79 -2.02 -8.11
C VAL A 276 -1.94 -2.99 -8.25
N TRP A 277 -1.70 -4.25 -7.92
CA TRP A 277 -2.72 -5.26 -7.68
C TRP A 277 -2.96 -5.35 -6.18
N TYR A 278 -4.22 -5.38 -5.79
CA TYR A 278 -4.68 -5.46 -4.41
C TYR A 278 -5.83 -6.46 -4.37
N LEU A 279 -5.64 -7.55 -3.63
CA LEU A 279 -6.63 -8.62 -3.49
C LEU A 279 -6.92 -8.82 -2.00
N ASP A 280 -8.19 -8.85 -1.60
CA ASP A 280 -8.62 -9.33 -0.27
C ASP A 280 -9.13 -10.76 -0.43
N VAL A 281 -8.41 -11.69 0.19
CA VAL A 281 -8.52 -13.14 -0.01
C VAL A 281 -9.00 -13.78 1.29
N GLU A 282 -10.10 -14.52 1.20
CA GLU A 282 -10.63 -15.39 2.24
C GLU A 282 -10.45 -16.85 1.81
N ILE A 283 -9.86 -17.67 2.68
CA ILE A 283 -9.61 -19.09 2.45
C ILE A 283 -10.19 -19.89 3.62
N LYS A 284 -11.14 -20.78 3.33
CA LYS A 284 -11.71 -21.72 4.31
C LYS A 284 -10.77 -22.91 4.54
N PRO A 285 -10.90 -23.65 5.66
CA PRO A 285 -10.14 -24.88 5.88
C PRO A 285 -10.20 -25.84 4.69
N GLY A 286 -9.04 -26.36 4.29
CA GLY A 286 -8.86 -27.22 3.12
C GLY A 286 -8.83 -26.48 1.79
N GLY A 287 -9.03 -25.16 1.79
CA GLY A 287 -8.95 -24.31 0.61
C GLY A 287 -7.51 -24.03 0.18
N SER A 288 -7.29 -23.88 -1.13
CA SER A 288 -6.00 -23.46 -1.68
C SER A 288 -6.12 -22.63 -2.95
N ILE A 289 -5.14 -21.74 -3.15
CA ILE A 289 -5.03 -20.88 -4.33
C ILE A 289 -3.58 -20.80 -4.80
N THR A 290 -3.41 -20.84 -6.12
CA THR A 290 -2.20 -20.43 -6.82
C THR A 290 -2.52 -19.16 -7.59
N GLN A 291 -2.10 -18.01 -7.06
CA GLN A 291 -2.45 -16.69 -7.61
C GLN A 291 -1.31 -16.18 -8.51
N PRO A 292 -1.53 -16.03 -9.83
CA PRO A 292 -0.58 -15.36 -10.71
C PRO A 292 -0.37 -13.91 -10.32
N LEU A 293 0.85 -13.41 -10.46
CA LEU A 293 1.20 -12.02 -10.25
C LEU A 293 2.05 -11.51 -11.43
N PRO A 294 1.97 -10.22 -11.79
CA PRO A 294 2.81 -9.67 -12.85
C PRO A 294 4.30 -9.89 -12.58
N GLN A 295 5.03 -10.34 -13.59
CA GLN A 295 6.45 -10.65 -13.46
C GLN A 295 7.27 -9.41 -13.10
N GLY A 296 8.26 -9.57 -12.22
CA GLY A 296 9.17 -8.50 -11.82
C GLY A 296 8.59 -7.48 -10.82
N TRP A 297 7.30 -7.56 -10.51
CA TRP A 297 6.67 -6.74 -9.47
C TRP A 297 7.08 -7.21 -8.08
N ASN A 298 7.23 -6.27 -7.14
CA ASN A 298 7.33 -6.61 -5.73
C ASN A 298 5.96 -7.05 -5.22
N ALA A 299 5.92 -8.01 -4.30
CA ALA A 299 4.68 -8.51 -3.73
C ALA A 299 4.81 -8.87 -2.25
N PHE A 300 3.74 -8.67 -1.49
CA PHE A 300 3.62 -9.13 -0.12
C PHE A 300 2.19 -9.56 0.19
N ALA A 301 2.04 -10.40 1.20
CA ALA A 301 0.76 -10.69 1.83
C ALA A 301 0.75 -10.19 3.27
N TYR A 302 -0.43 -9.87 3.78
CA TYR A 302 -0.63 -9.54 5.19
C TYR A 302 -1.86 -10.28 5.71
N VAL A 303 -1.66 -11.17 6.68
CA VAL A 303 -2.73 -11.97 7.29
C VAL A 303 -3.37 -11.14 8.39
N PHE A 304 -4.68 -10.96 8.34
CA PHE A 304 -5.40 -10.14 9.32
C PHE A 304 -6.50 -10.90 10.07
N GLU A 305 -6.87 -12.10 9.64
CA GLU A 305 -7.67 -13.06 10.41
C GLU A 305 -7.14 -14.48 10.17
N GLY A 306 -7.08 -15.30 11.23
CA GLY A 306 -6.67 -16.70 11.14
C GLY A 306 -5.19 -16.90 10.80
N SER A 307 -4.91 -18.01 10.09
CA SER A 307 -3.57 -18.47 9.74
C SER A 307 -3.56 -19.18 8.39
N ALA A 308 -2.52 -18.95 7.58
CA ALA A 308 -2.35 -19.58 6.27
C ALA A 308 -0.91 -20.11 6.09
N VAL A 309 -0.75 -21.07 5.19
CA VAL A 309 0.55 -21.58 4.76
C VAL A 309 0.85 -21.08 3.36
N PHE A 310 2.04 -20.53 3.18
CA PHE A 310 2.53 -19.97 1.93
C PHE A 310 3.61 -20.86 1.31
N GLY A 311 3.65 -20.87 -0.02
CA GLY A 311 4.62 -21.61 -0.83
C GLY A 311 4.09 -22.95 -1.38
N ALA A 312 4.61 -23.34 -2.54
CA ALA A 312 4.15 -24.51 -3.29
C ALA A 312 4.20 -25.81 -2.46
N LYS A 313 3.15 -26.64 -2.56
CA LYS A 313 3.09 -27.97 -1.92
C LYS A 313 4.29 -28.83 -2.34
N GLY A 314 4.89 -29.52 -1.38
CA GLY A 314 6.07 -30.36 -1.62
C GLY A 314 7.39 -29.60 -1.81
N SER A 315 7.38 -28.27 -1.77
CA SER A 315 8.62 -27.47 -1.75
C SER A 315 9.16 -27.34 -0.32
N GLY A 316 10.49 -27.28 -0.17
CA GLY A 316 11.16 -27.06 1.12
C GLY A 316 11.10 -25.63 1.64
N GLY A 317 10.49 -24.70 0.90
CA GLY A 317 10.45 -23.25 1.20
C GLY A 317 9.10 -22.74 1.71
N ARG A 318 8.31 -23.60 2.35
CA ARG A 318 6.99 -23.25 2.87
C ARG A 318 7.09 -22.56 4.23
N SER A 319 6.15 -21.66 4.54
CA SER A 319 6.06 -21.03 5.86
C SER A 319 4.63 -20.73 6.24
N SER A 320 4.29 -20.88 7.51
CA SER A 320 3.04 -20.41 8.08
C SER A 320 3.12 -18.93 8.44
N ALA A 321 2.01 -18.23 8.33
CA ALA A 321 1.86 -16.87 8.85
C ALA A 321 0.50 -16.75 9.54
N ASP A 322 0.50 -16.14 10.72
CA ASP A 322 -0.68 -15.94 11.54
C ASP A 322 -1.17 -14.49 11.42
N THR A 323 -2.29 -14.21 12.06
CA THR A 323 -2.83 -12.85 12.16
C THR A 323 -1.76 -11.83 12.60
N PHE A 324 -1.68 -10.74 11.84
CA PHE A 324 -0.70 -9.64 11.90
C PHE A 324 0.69 -9.95 11.35
N ASP A 325 0.93 -11.12 10.77
CA ASP A 325 2.15 -11.39 10.04
C ASP A 325 2.10 -10.86 8.60
N ALA A 326 3.21 -10.24 8.19
CA ALA A 326 3.51 -9.92 6.81
C ALA A 326 4.39 -11.00 6.19
N VAL A 327 4.10 -11.38 4.95
CA VAL A 327 4.87 -12.32 4.15
C VAL A 327 5.39 -11.57 2.94
N ILE A 328 6.71 -11.39 2.86
CA ILE A 328 7.39 -10.73 1.75
C ILE A 328 7.86 -11.81 0.78
N PHE A 329 7.53 -11.66 -0.51
CA PHE A 329 7.97 -12.58 -1.55
C PHE A 329 9.19 -12.05 -2.29
N GLU A 330 10.02 -12.98 -2.78
CA GLU A 330 11.00 -12.68 -3.81
C GLU A 330 10.30 -12.28 -5.11
N ARG A 331 10.97 -11.48 -5.96
CA ARG A 331 10.43 -11.08 -7.27
C ARG A 331 10.43 -12.20 -8.30
N GLU A 332 11.34 -13.16 -8.15
CA GLU A 332 11.48 -14.31 -9.03
C GLU A 332 10.32 -15.29 -8.84
N GLY A 333 9.66 -15.65 -9.96
CA GLY A 333 8.46 -16.47 -9.97
C GLY A 333 7.23 -15.72 -10.46
N ASP A 334 6.22 -16.46 -10.91
CA ASP A 334 5.00 -15.93 -11.55
C ASP A 334 3.74 -16.13 -10.72
N VAL A 335 3.79 -16.96 -9.67
CA VAL A 335 2.64 -17.26 -8.82
C VAL A 335 3.00 -17.22 -7.33
N VAL A 336 2.00 -16.96 -6.48
CA VAL A 336 2.05 -17.18 -5.04
C VAL A 336 1.05 -18.28 -4.69
N ASP A 337 1.53 -19.31 -3.99
CA ASP A 337 0.70 -20.40 -3.48
C ASP A 337 0.33 -20.15 -2.03
N ILE A 338 -0.96 -20.29 -1.71
CA ILE A 338 -1.51 -20.09 -0.38
C ILE A 338 -2.52 -21.20 -0.10
N GLU A 339 -2.48 -21.77 1.09
CA GLU A 339 -3.47 -22.76 1.54
C GLU A 339 -3.81 -22.62 3.02
N VAL A 340 -4.98 -23.11 3.38
CA VAL A 340 -5.33 -23.38 4.77
C VAL A 340 -5.50 -24.90 4.90
N PRO A 341 -4.77 -25.58 5.80
CA PRO A 341 -4.90 -27.03 5.98
C PRO A 341 -6.34 -27.44 6.28
N ALA A 342 -6.77 -28.60 5.77
CA ALA A 342 -8.12 -29.14 6.05
C ALA A 342 -8.34 -29.43 7.55
N SER A 343 -7.27 -29.69 8.30
CA SER A 343 -7.28 -29.89 9.74
C SER A 343 -7.30 -28.59 10.55
N ALA A 344 -7.27 -27.42 9.91
CA ALA A 344 -7.29 -26.14 10.61
C ALA A 344 -8.66 -25.90 11.26
N VAL A 345 -8.65 -25.33 12.47
CA VAL A 345 -9.87 -25.01 13.23
C VAL A 345 -10.65 -23.85 12.59
N GLY A 346 -9.95 -22.93 11.92
CA GLY A 346 -10.52 -21.77 11.25
C GLY A 346 -9.86 -21.50 9.90
N GLY A 347 -10.48 -20.61 9.11
CA GLY A 347 -9.94 -20.12 7.85
C GLY A 347 -8.85 -19.06 8.03
N ALA A 348 -8.51 -18.39 6.93
CA ALA A 348 -7.65 -17.21 6.92
C ALA A 348 -8.26 -16.09 6.07
N ARG A 349 -8.05 -14.85 6.49
CA ARG A 349 -8.21 -13.68 5.64
C ARG A 349 -6.91 -12.89 5.58
N LEU A 350 -6.54 -12.54 4.36
CA LEU A 350 -5.30 -11.83 4.06
C LEU A 350 -5.51 -10.89 2.89
N VAL A 351 -4.69 -9.84 2.83
CA VAL A 351 -4.51 -9.10 1.58
C VAL A 351 -3.27 -9.60 0.87
N LEU A 352 -3.34 -9.73 -0.45
CA LEU A 352 -2.19 -10.00 -1.31
C LEU A 352 -2.02 -8.80 -2.25
N ILE A 353 -0.88 -8.13 -2.14
CA ILE A 353 -0.62 -6.85 -2.81
C ILE A 353 0.66 -6.98 -3.63
N ALA A 354 0.62 -6.57 -4.89
CA ALA A 354 1.76 -6.56 -5.80
C ALA A 354 1.84 -5.24 -6.56
N GLY A 355 3.03 -4.71 -6.80
CA GLY A 355 3.20 -3.39 -7.39
C GLY A 355 4.40 -3.31 -8.32
N GLN A 356 4.26 -2.52 -9.39
CA GLN A 356 5.35 -2.28 -10.32
C GLN A 356 6.49 -1.55 -9.60
N VAL A 357 7.67 -2.15 -9.61
CA VAL A 357 8.87 -1.52 -9.06
C VAL A 357 9.20 -0.27 -9.88
N LEU A 358 9.36 0.85 -9.19
CA LEU A 358 9.83 2.10 -9.79
C LEU A 358 11.36 2.15 -9.76
N ASP A 359 11.97 2.37 -10.91
CA ASP A 359 13.41 2.60 -11.05
C ASP A 359 13.72 4.08 -10.77
N GLN A 360 13.62 4.45 -9.49
CA GLN A 360 13.88 5.81 -9.02
C GLN A 360 14.36 5.81 -7.57
N PRO A 361 15.11 6.83 -7.14
CA PRO A 361 15.42 7.02 -5.72
C PRO A 361 14.17 7.36 -4.92
N ILE A 362 14.16 6.96 -3.65
CA ILE A 362 13.13 7.32 -2.68
C ILE A 362 13.79 8.17 -1.59
N ALA A 363 13.39 9.43 -1.51
CA ALA A 363 13.73 10.32 -0.40
C ALA A 363 12.46 10.61 0.38
N GLN A 364 12.42 10.19 1.65
CA GLN A 364 11.24 10.34 2.51
C GLN A 364 11.60 11.12 3.77
N HIS A 365 10.79 12.13 4.10
CA HIS A 365 10.80 12.80 5.40
C HIS A 365 9.36 12.97 5.89
N GLY A 366 8.95 12.09 6.80
CA GLY A 366 7.58 12.03 7.30
C GLY A 366 6.57 11.87 6.13
N PRO A 367 5.65 12.84 5.94
CA PRO A 367 4.60 12.78 4.91
C PRO A 367 5.05 13.14 3.49
N PHE A 368 6.30 13.54 3.31
CA PHE A 368 6.81 14.00 2.02
C PHE A 368 7.73 12.95 1.41
N VAL A 369 7.37 12.47 0.22
CA VAL A 369 8.15 11.46 -0.51
C VAL A 369 8.50 11.95 -1.90
N MET A 370 9.78 12.28 -2.10
CA MET A 370 10.32 12.79 -3.36
C MET A 370 11.47 11.90 -3.87
N THR A 371 12.19 12.33 -4.90
CA THR A 371 13.32 11.58 -5.48
C THR A 371 14.69 12.11 -5.07
N SER A 372 14.76 13.22 -4.34
CA SER A 372 16.01 13.73 -3.76
C SER A 372 15.77 14.40 -2.41
N ARG A 373 16.85 14.59 -1.63
CA ARG A 373 16.80 15.28 -0.34
C ARG A 373 16.40 16.74 -0.50
N GLU A 374 16.86 17.39 -1.56
CA GLU A 374 16.56 18.78 -1.90
C GLU A 374 15.07 18.94 -2.23
N GLU A 375 14.49 18.01 -3.00
CA GLU A 375 13.05 18.03 -3.31
C GLU A 375 12.20 17.84 -2.04
N VAL A 376 12.63 16.96 -1.12
CA VAL A 376 11.96 16.80 0.18
C VAL A 376 12.07 18.06 1.03
N GLN A 377 13.25 18.68 1.10
CA GLN A 377 13.44 19.93 1.81
C GLN A 377 12.54 21.04 1.24
N GLN A 378 12.42 21.11 -0.09
CA GLN A 378 11.50 22.04 -0.75
C GLN A 378 10.04 21.74 -0.40
N ALA A 379 9.64 20.47 -0.28
CA ALA A 379 8.29 20.09 0.14
C ALA A 379 7.95 20.57 1.56
N VAL A 380 8.91 20.44 2.49
CA VAL A 380 8.76 20.96 3.85
C VAL A 380 8.58 22.48 3.83
N GLU A 381 9.43 23.19 3.09
CA GLU A 381 9.32 24.65 2.96
C GLU A 381 8.02 25.08 2.30
N ASP A 382 7.58 24.37 1.25
CA ASP A 382 6.35 24.66 0.54
C ASP A 382 5.12 24.52 1.44
N PHE A 383 5.11 23.50 2.30
CA PHE A 383 4.06 23.31 3.29
C PHE A 383 4.01 24.48 4.30
N TYR A 384 5.14 24.78 4.96
CA TYR A 384 5.18 25.85 5.98
C TYR A 384 4.96 27.25 5.41
N MET A 385 5.35 27.49 4.16
CA MET A 385 5.16 28.77 3.48
C MET A 385 3.87 28.84 2.66
N HIS A 386 3.07 27.77 2.66
CA HIS A 386 1.79 27.68 1.94
C HIS A 386 1.91 28.01 0.44
N LYS A 387 2.82 27.33 -0.27
CA LYS A 387 3.10 27.55 -1.70
C LYS A 387 3.15 26.23 -2.48
N ASN A 388 3.11 26.33 -3.80
CA ASN A 388 3.39 25.24 -4.75
C ASN A 388 2.54 23.98 -4.51
N GLY A 389 1.27 24.13 -4.13
CA GLY A 389 0.32 23.04 -3.87
C GLY A 389 -0.26 23.07 -2.47
N PHE A 390 0.36 23.81 -1.54
CA PHE A 390 -0.12 23.98 -0.17
C PHE A 390 -0.72 25.37 0.12
N GLU A 391 -1.11 26.13 -0.90
CA GLU A 391 -1.68 27.47 -0.75
C GLU A 391 -2.93 27.47 0.15
N ARG A 392 -3.73 26.40 0.05
CA ARG A 392 -4.95 26.22 0.85
C ARG A 392 -4.71 25.71 2.26
N ALA A 393 -3.49 25.30 2.61
CA ALA A 393 -3.18 24.89 3.97
C ALA A 393 -3.18 26.09 4.92
N LYS A 394 -3.03 27.32 4.40
CA LYS A 394 -3.05 28.53 5.20
C LYS A 394 -4.41 28.70 5.87
N ASP A 395 -4.41 28.72 7.20
CA ASP A 395 -5.58 28.89 8.06
C ASP A 395 -6.67 27.81 7.91
N TRP A 396 -6.42 26.75 7.13
CA TRP A 396 -7.36 25.65 7.00
C TRP A 396 -7.32 24.76 8.22
N ARG A 397 -8.52 24.38 8.68
CA ARG A 397 -8.73 23.35 9.69
C ARG A 397 -9.93 22.51 9.28
N SER A 398 -9.83 21.19 9.40
CA SER A 398 -11.00 20.33 9.21
C SER A 398 -12.03 20.54 10.32
N GLU A 399 -13.29 20.22 10.04
CA GLU A 399 -14.38 20.26 11.02
C GLU A 399 -14.10 19.34 12.21
N SER A 400 -13.48 18.19 11.97
CA SER A 400 -13.12 17.26 13.04
C SER A 400 -12.07 17.84 14.00
N SER A 401 -11.05 18.52 13.46
CA SER A 401 -10.01 19.20 14.25
C SER A 401 -10.57 20.40 15.02
N LYS A 402 -11.51 21.16 14.43
CA LYS A 402 -12.22 22.26 15.13
C LYS A 402 -13.00 21.76 16.34
N LYS A 403 -13.73 20.64 16.20
CA LYS A 403 -14.56 20.06 17.29
C LYS A 403 -13.72 19.57 18.48
N LYS A 404 -12.51 19.07 18.26
CA LYS A 404 -11.64 18.56 19.33
C LYS A 404 -10.93 19.65 20.13
N GLY A 405 -11.10 20.94 19.79
CA GLY A 405 -10.44 22.04 20.49
C GLY A 405 -8.91 21.99 20.40
N MET A 406 -8.37 21.25 19.43
CA MET A 406 -6.93 21.13 19.21
C MET A 406 -6.42 22.45 18.62
N MET A 407 -6.04 23.36 19.50
CA MET A 407 -5.16 24.48 19.16
C MET A 407 -3.77 23.89 18.90
N TYR A 408 -3.41 23.71 17.62
CA TYR A 408 -2.03 23.50 17.20
C TYR A 408 -1.25 24.80 17.28
#